data_AF-A0A540MDA6-F1
#
_entry.id   AF-A0A540MDA6-F1
#
_cell.length_a   1.000
_cell.length_b   1.000
_cell.length_c   1.000
_cell.angle_alpha   90.00
_cell.angle_beta   90.00
_cell.angle_gamma   90.00
#
_symmetry.space_group_name_H-M   'P 1'
#
loop_
_entity.id
_entity.type
_entity.pdbx_description
1 polymer ?
#
loop_
_entity_poly.entity_id
_entity_poly.type
_entity_poly.pdbx_seq_one_letter_code
_entity_poly.pdbx_strand_id
1 'polypeptide(L)'
;MVPKNSRSSKPYQLSISGYGKSIALFRQYFELVDPYVEIWVMKEYGMEESWTKLTILLPPGPERDSLYQPLCFRKSGDVVLVVFDGCEDDVYDDRYGLVSLDLVSKQFTNLGIDGYKYYYAEYYVESLVLLDNTDAVSY
;
A
#
# COMPACT_ATOMS: atom_id res chain seq x y z
N MET A 1 -4.98 -17.75 3.85
CA MET A 1 -4.09 -18.22 2.77
C MET A 1 -3.25 -17.06 2.27
N VAL A 2 -1.93 -17.25 2.16
CA VAL A 2 -0.98 -16.25 1.64
C VAL A 2 -0.31 -16.89 0.43
N PRO A 3 0.02 -16.15 -0.66
CA PRO A 3 0.66 -16.78 -1.81
C PRO A 3 1.96 -17.49 -1.41
N LYS A 4 2.18 -18.70 -1.92
CA LYS A 4 3.45 -19.41 -1.72
C LYS A 4 4.57 -18.69 -2.47
N ASN A 5 5.72 -18.51 -1.82
CA ASN A 5 6.93 -17.97 -2.45
C ASN A 5 7.97 -19.09 -2.58
N SER A 6 8.79 -19.04 -3.63
CA SER A 6 9.90 -19.97 -3.86
C SER A 6 11.24 -19.48 -3.30
N ARG A 7 11.33 -18.22 -2.85
CA ARG A 7 12.55 -17.63 -2.27
C ARG A 7 12.55 -17.65 -0.73
N SER A 8 13.74 -17.83 -0.17
CA SER A 8 14.01 -18.10 1.26
C SER A 8 13.89 -16.89 2.19
N SER A 9 13.79 -15.67 1.68
CA SER A 9 13.70 -14.45 2.50
C SER A 9 12.27 -14.19 2.98
N LYS A 10 12.14 -13.82 4.26
CA LYS A 10 10.86 -13.38 4.84
C LYS A 10 10.68 -11.88 4.58
N PRO A 11 9.46 -11.42 4.25
CA PRO A 11 9.21 -9.99 4.10
C PRO A 11 9.34 -9.28 5.45
N TYR A 12 9.87 -8.06 5.43
CA TYR A 12 9.95 -7.18 6.59
C TYR A 12 8.56 -6.70 7.01
N GLN A 13 7.73 -6.34 6.01
CA GLN A 13 6.38 -5.85 6.24
C GLN A 13 5.40 -6.47 5.25
N LEU A 14 4.19 -6.72 5.76
CA LEU A 14 3.04 -7.19 5.02
C LEU A 14 1.88 -6.22 5.22
N SER A 15 1.24 -5.81 4.13
CA SER A 15 0.00 -5.01 4.19
C SER A 15 -1.00 -5.50 3.14
N ILE A 16 -2.29 -5.26 3.39
CA ILE A 16 -3.38 -5.69 2.51
C ILE A 16 -4.24 -4.51 2.09
N SER A 17 -4.83 -4.62 0.90
CA SER A 17 -5.78 -3.64 0.37
C SER A 17 -6.84 -4.29 -0.50
N GLY A 18 -8.02 -3.67 -0.57
CA GLY A 18 -8.96 -3.99 -1.64
C GLY A 18 -8.43 -3.48 -2.99
N TYR A 19 -8.66 -4.21 -4.07
CA TYR A 19 -8.35 -3.82 -5.45
C TYR A 19 -9.50 -4.28 -6.36
N GLY A 20 -10.40 -3.37 -6.73
CA GLY A 20 -11.64 -3.72 -7.43
C GLY A 20 -12.47 -4.74 -6.64
N LYS A 21 -12.68 -5.93 -7.21
CA LYS A 21 -13.37 -7.07 -6.56
C LYS A 21 -12.40 -8.10 -5.95
N SER A 22 -11.13 -7.75 -5.83
CA SER A 22 -10.04 -8.63 -5.43
C SER A 22 -9.33 -8.09 -4.19
N ILE A 23 -8.55 -8.95 -3.54
CA ILE A 23 -7.68 -8.56 -2.42
C ILE A 23 -6.26 -8.46 -2.93
N ALA A 24 -5.60 -7.34 -2.65
CA ALA A 24 -4.19 -7.17 -2.87
C ALA A 24 -3.39 -7.42 -1.58
N LEU A 25 -2.22 -8.03 -1.74
CA LEU A 25 -1.22 -8.22 -0.70
C LEU A 25 0.08 -7.56 -1.17
N PHE A 26 0.61 -6.70 -0.32
CA PHE A 26 1.92 -6.11 -0.48
C PHE A 26 2.92 -6.83 0.43
N ARG A 27 4.09 -7.15 -0.12
CA ARG A 27 5.21 -7.69 0.64
C ARG A 27 6.42 -6.83 0.41
N GLN A 28 6.90 -6.20 1.48
CA GLN A 28 8.09 -5.38 1.43
C GLN A 28 9.28 -6.18 1.92
N TYR A 29 10.34 -6.17 1.13
CA TYR A 29 11.61 -6.81 1.40
C TYR A 29 12.67 -5.73 1.55
N PHE A 30 13.32 -5.70 2.70
CA PHE A 30 14.51 -4.88 2.93
C PHE A 30 15.73 -5.77 2.75
N GLU A 31 16.34 -5.68 1.57
CA GLU A 31 17.65 -6.27 1.32
C GLU A 31 18.68 -5.14 1.33
N LEU A 32 19.90 -5.42 1.79
CA LEU A 32 20.96 -4.40 1.98
C LEU A 32 21.34 -3.64 0.70
N VAL A 33 21.00 -4.17 -0.47
CA VAL A 33 21.44 -3.64 -1.78
C VAL A 33 20.27 -3.32 -2.70
N ASP A 34 19.12 -3.99 -2.51
CA ASP A 34 17.98 -3.95 -3.43
C ASP A 34 16.67 -4.18 -2.65
N PRO A 35 16.16 -3.20 -1.90
CA PRO A 35 14.84 -3.30 -1.32
C PRO A 35 13.78 -3.33 -2.43
N TYR A 36 12.75 -4.14 -2.27
CA TYR A 36 11.67 -4.25 -3.26
C TYR A 36 10.33 -4.58 -2.61
N VAL A 37 9.27 -4.31 -3.37
CA VAL A 37 7.90 -4.63 -2.98
C VAL A 37 7.30 -5.58 -4.00
N GLU A 38 6.81 -6.73 -3.54
CA GLU A 38 5.97 -7.59 -4.36
C GLU A 38 4.49 -7.25 -4.15
N ILE A 39 3.76 -7.12 -5.25
CA ILE A 39 2.31 -6.92 -5.24
C ILE A 39 1.65 -8.19 -5.76
N TRP A 40 0.76 -8.76 -4.97
CA TRP A 40 -0.01 -9.95 -5.30
C TRP A 40 -1.50 -9.66 -5.23
N VAL A 41 -2.30 -10.30 -6.08
CA VAL A 41 -3.76 -10.13 -6.11
C VAL A 41 -4.45 -11.49 -6.06
N MET A 42 -5.38 -11.66 -5.13
CA MET A 42 -6.29 -12.80 -5.01
C MET A 42 -7.57 -12.49 -5.77
N LYS A 43 -7.82 -13.21 -6.86
CA LYS A 43 -9.03 -13.02 -7.67
C LYS A 43 -10.25 -13.72 -7.09
N GLU A 44 -10.05 -14.87 -6.44
CA GLU A 44 -11.13 -15.69 -5.88
C GLU A 44 -10.91 -15.86 -4.38
N TYR A 45 -11.85 -15.35 -3.60
CA TYR A 45 -11.70 -15.32 -2.15
C TYR A 45 -11.61 -16.73 -1.56
N GLY A 46 -10.58 -16.97 -0.74
CA GLY A 46 -10.39 -18.25 -0.08
C GLY A 46 -9.73 -19.34 -0.94
N MET A 47 -9.32 -19.03 -2.18
CA MET A 47 -8.60 -19.96 -3.05
C MET A 47 -7.13 -19.53 -3.17
N GLU A 48 -6.22 -20.37 -2.69
CA GLU A 48 -4.78 -20.08 -2.68
C GLU A 48 -4.20 -20.00 -4.09
N GLU A 49 -4.74 -20.81 -5.00
CA GLU A 49 -4.34 -20.90 -6.39
C GLU A 49 -4.73 -19.65 -7.19
N SER A 50 -5.65 -18.83 -6.66
CA SER A 50 -6.10 -17.60 -7.32
C SER A 50 -5.14 -16.42 -7.11
N TRP A 51 -4.14 -16.57 -6.23
CA TRP A 51 -3.12 -15.55 -6.04
C TRP A 51 -2.23 -15.43 -7.28
N THR A 52 -2.26 -14.25 -7.90
CA THR A 52 -1.42 -13.91 -9.05
C THR A 52 -0.46 -12.79 -8.65
N LYS A 53 0.83 -12.93 -8.98
CA LYS A 53 1.80 -11.83 -8.83
C LYS A 53 1.49 -10.77 -9.87
N LEU A 54 1.18 -9.56 -9.43
CA LEU A 54 0.83 -8.44 -10.29
C LEU A 54 2.08 -7.73 -10.81
N THR A 55 3.00 -7.37 -9.91
CA THR A 55 4.26 -6.71 -10.27
C THR A 55 5.27 -6.76 -9.11
N ILE A 56 6.51 -6.37 -9.40
CA ILE A 56 7.56 -6.07 -8.43
C ILE A 56 7.92 -4.60 -8.59
N LEU A 57 7.87 -3.83 -7.50
CA LEU A 57 8.31 -2.45 -7.47
C LEU A 57 9.71 -2.37 -6.89
N LEU A 58 10.56 -1.60 -7.55
CA LEU A 58 11.92 -1.26 -7.15
C LEU A 58 11.98 0.25 -6.91
N PRO A 59 12.75 0.73 -5.92
CA PRO A 59 13.05 2.16 -5.71
C PRO A 59 13.39 2.93 -6.99
N PRO A 60 13.11 4.24 -7.05
CA PRO A 60 13.42 5.06 -8.21
C PRO A 60 14.87 5.54 -8.12
N GLY A 61 15.65 5.34 -9.18
CA GLY A 61 16.90 6.06 -9.38
C GLY A 61 18.19 5.29 -9.01
N PRO A 62 19.34 5.82 -9.45
CA PRO A 62 20.65 5.19 -9.27
C PRO A 62 21.15 5.21 -7.82
N GLU A 63 20.62 6.11 -6.99
CA GLU A 63 21.07 6.28 -5.60
C GLU A 63 20.42 5.29 -4.62
N ARG A 64 19.34 4.57 -4.99
CA ARG A 64 18.75 3.43 -4.24
C ARG A 64 18.42 3.65 -2.75
N ASP A 65 18.63 4.85 -2.21
CA ASP A 65 18.45 5.14 -0.79
C ASP A 65 16.97 5.39 -0.45
N SER A 66 16.12 5.71 -1.44
CA SER A 66 14.68 5.87 -1.21
C SER A 66 13.93 4.54 -1.13
N LEU A 67 13.09 4.37 -0.12
CA LEU A 67 12.28 3.19 0.11
C LEU A 67 10.81 3.44 -0.19
N TYR A 68 10.11 2.37 -0.59
CA TYR A 68 8.68 2.40 -0.85
C TYR A 68 7.91 1.55 0.15
N GLN A 69 6.98 2.17 0.86
CA GLN A 69 5.99 1.45 1.66
C GLN A 69 4.59 1.63 1.07
N PRO A 70 4.01 0.57 0.46
CA PRO A 70 2.66 0.64 -0.08
C PRO A 70 1.62 0.62 1.04
N LEU A 71 0.63 1.51 0.92
CA LEU A 71 -0.48 1.62 1.85
C LEU A 71 -1.72 0.91 1.32
N CYS A 72 -2.19 1.32 0.14
CA CYS A 72 -3.43 0.82 -0.43
C CYS A 72 -3.56 1.09 -1.93
N PHE A 73 -4.56 0.46 -2.55
CA PHE A 73 -5.04 0.82 -3.88
C PHE A 73 -6.13 1.89 -3.78
N ARG A 74 -6.06 2.87 -4.67
CA ARG A 74 -7.13 3.84 -4.91
C ARG A 74 -8.24 3.21 -5.74
N LYS A 75 -9.43 3.84 -5.74
CA LYS A 75 -10.52 3.46 -6.65
C LYS A 75 -10.14 3.57 -8.13
N SER A 76 -9.18 4.44 -8.46
CA SER A 76 -8.60 4.57 -9.81
C SER A 76 -7.76 3.36 -10.23
N GLY A 77 -7.30 2.55 -9.28
CA GLY A 77 -6.37 1.45 -9.51
C GLY A 77 -4.90 1.81 -9.25
N ASP A 78 -4.59 3.07 -8.97
CA ASP A 78 -3.25 3.49 -8.59
C ASP A 78 -2.90 3.01 -7.17
N VAL A 79 -1.62 2.76 -6.92
CA VAL A 79 -1.11 2.38 -5.59
C VAL A 79 -0.64 3.63 -4.85
N VAL A 80 -1.13 3.83 -3.63
CA VAL A 80 -0.62 4.86 -2.72
C VAL A 80 0.63 4.31 -2.03
N LEU A 81 1.72 5.05 -2.12
CA LEU A 81 3.02 4.72 -1.54
C LEU A 81 3.47 5.86 -0.63
N VAL A 82 4.12 5.49 0.47
CA VAL A 82 4.99 6.40 1.22
C VAL A 82 6.40 6.24 0.68
N VAL A 83 7.03 7.37 0.37
CA VAL A 83 8.43 7.45 -0.03
C VAL A 83 9.20 8.09 1.11
N PHE A 84 10.29 7.45 1.51
CA PHE A 84 11.18 7.94 2.56
C PHE A 84 12.63 7.61 2.24
N ASP A 85 13.55 8.45 2.72
CA ASP A 85 14.98 8.20 2.63
C ASP A 85 15.41 7.14 3.65
N GLY A 86 16.24 6.20 3.22
CA GLY A 86 16.84 5.15 4.03
C GLY A 86 18.17 5.57 4.68
N CYS A 87 18.72 6.74 4.34
CA CYS A 87 19.95 7.26 4.92
C CYS A 87 19.71 7.77 6.36
N GLU A 88 20.29 7.08 7.34
CA GLU A 88 20.27 7.48 8.76
C GLU A 88 21.04 8.79 9.05
N ASP A 89 21.84 9.30 8.10
CA ASP A 89 22.77 10.41 8.32
C ASP A 89 22.16 11.82 8.17
N ASP A 90 20.99 11.96 7.52
CA ASP A 90 20.27 13.24 7.44
C ASP A 90 19.28 13.37 8.60
N VAL A 91 19.82 13.60 9.80
CA VAL A 91 19.09 13.82 11.08
C VAL A 91 18.06 14.98 11.01
N TYR A 92 17.99 15.73 9.90
CA TYR A 92 17.18 16.93 9.76
C TYR A 92 16.07 16.89 8.69
N ASP A 93 15.99 15.87 7.82
CA ASP A 93 14.88 15.76 6.84
C ASP A 93 14.18 14.40 6.89
N ASP A 94 13.52 14.13 8.03
CA ASP A 94 12.65 12.98 8.28
C ASP A 94 11.29 13.07 7.53
N ARG A 95 11.23 13.81 6.41
CA ARG A 95 9.98 14.05 5.69
C ARG A 95 9.63 12.89 4.78
N TYR A 96 8.40 12.42 4.95
CA TYR A 96 7.82 11.35 4.15
C TYR A 96 6.81 11.94 3.19
N GLY A 97 6.98 11.63 1.91
CA GLY A 97 6.09 12.06 0.85
C GLY A 97 5.11 10.97 0.47
N LEU A 98 3.85 11.34 0.28
CA LEU A 98 2.82 10.46 -0.27
C LEU A 98 2.74 10.63 -1.79
N VAL A 99 2.90 9.51 -2.49
CA VAL A 99 2.80 9.46 -3.95
C VAL A 99 1.78 8.42 -4.39
N SER A 100 1.16 8.67 -5.53
CA SER A 100 0.31 7.72 -6.25
C SER A 100 1.10 7.16 -7.42
N LEU A 101 1.18 5.84 -7.53
CA LEU A 101 1.81 5.13 -8.63
C LEU A 101 0.74 4.51 -9.54
N ASP A 102 0.70 4.97 -10.79
CA ASP A 102 -0.03 4.26 -11.84
C ASP A 102 0.81 3.05 -12.27
N LEU A 103 0.28 1.84 -12.06
CA LEU A 103 0.98 0.60 -12.41
C LEU A 103 1.12 0.38 -13.93
N VAL A 104 0.24 0.98 -14.74
CA VAL A 104 0.26 0.84 -16.20
C VAL A 104 1.32 1.74 -16.81
N SER A 105 1.26 3.05 -16.50
CA SER A 105 2.25 4.00 -17.02
C SER A 105 3.56 4.03 -16.24
N LYS A 106 3.58 3.44 -15.04
CA LYS A 106 4.70 3.50 -14.07
C LYS A 106 5.04 4.92 -13.63
N GLN A 107 4.10 5.85 -13.76
CA GLN A 107 4.29 7.23 -13.35
C GLN A 107 3.93 7.45 -11.89
N PHE A 108 4.77 8.23 -11.22
CA PHE A 108 4.54 8.69 -9.86
C PHE A 108 3.92 10.09 -9.90
N THR A 109 2.84 10.27 -9.15
CA THR A 109 2.20 11.56 -8.95
C THR A 109 2.29 11.93 -7.48
N ASN A 110 2.90 13.06 -7.16
CA ASN A 110 2.93 13.58 -5.79
C ASN A 110 1.49 13.95 -5.37
N LEU A 111 1.05 13.50 -4.20
CA LEU A 111 -0.28 13.77 -3.66
C LEU A 111 -0.35 15.09 -2.87
N GLY A 112 0.77 15.81 -2.73
CA GLY A 112 0.89 17.06 -1.98
C GLY A 112 0.76 16.86 -0.47
N ILE A 113 0.93 15.62 0.01
CA ILE A 113 0.86 15.29 1.42
C ILE A 113 2.27 14.91 1.86
N ASP A 114 2.86 15.79 2.65
CA ASP A 114 4.14 15.57 3.29
C ASP A 114 3.91 15.45 4.79
N GLY A 115 4.56 14.48 5.40
CA GLY A 115 4.48 14.20 6.83
C GLY A 115 5.85 13.91 7.42
N TYR A 116 5.85 13.52 8.69
CA TYR A 116 7.03 13.04 9.38
C TYR A 116 6.95 11.53 9.61
N LYS A 117 7.96 10.99 10.29
CA LYS A 117 8.17 9.57 10.55
C LYS A 117 6.94 8.75 10.97
N TYR A 118 6.05 9.38 11.73
CA TYR A 118 4.89 8.71 12.32
C TYR A 118 3.61 9.10 11.59
N TYR A 119 3.04 8.15 10.87
CA TYR A 119 1.75 8.29 10.22
C TYR A 119 0.88 7.06 10.51
N TYR A 120 -0.42 7.25 10.33
CA TYR A 120 -1.41 6.20 10.51
C TYR A 120 -2.41 6.25 9.36
N ALA A 121 -2.72 5.08 8.79
CA ALA A 121 -3.64 4.94 7.68
C ALA A 121 -4.67 3.86 8.03
N GLU A 122 -5.95 4.25 8.05
CA GLU A 122 -7.08 3.37 8.37
C GLU A 122 -8.09 3.31 7.24
N TYR A 123 -8.76 2.16 7.14
CA TYR A 123 -9.96 2.04 6.34
C TYR A 123 -11.14 2.59 7.14
N TYR A 124 -11.63 3.76 6.72
CA TYR A 124 -12.84 4.32 7.27
C TYR A 124 -14.03 4.01 6.34
N VAL A 125 -15.03 3.30 6.87
CA VAL A 125 -16.29 3.01 6.16
C VAL A 125 -17.41 3.66 6.96
N GLU A 126 -17.89 4.81 6.50
CA GLU A 126 -19.13 5.39 7.04
C GLU A 126 -20.34 4.64 6.47
N SER A 127 -21.23 4.23 7.35
CA SER A 127 -22.60 3.89 6.98
C SER A 127 -23.44 5.15 7.19
N LEU A 128 -23.99 5.71 6.12
CA LEU A 128 -25.02 6.74 6.19
C LEU A 128 -26.34 6.06 6.64
N VAL A 129 -26.46 5.73 7.91
CA VAL A 129 -27.75 5.41 8.51
C VAL A 129 -28.40 6.74 8.89
N LEU A 130 -29.54 7.06 8.28
CA LEU A 130 -30.38 8.17 8.71
C LEU A 130 -30.77 7.94 10.17
N LEU A 131 -30.30 8.81 11.06
CA LEU A 131 -30.62 8.79 12.51
C LEU A 131 -32.05 9.25 12.82
N ASP A 132 -32.83 9.64 11.80
CA ASP A 132 -34.16 10.25 11.95
C ASP A 132 -35.25 9.33 11.38
N ASN A 133 -35.50 8.22 12.08
CA ASN A 133 -36.76 7.50 11.98
C ASN A 133 -37.56 7.80 13.24
N THR A 134 -38.28 8.91 13.22
CA THR A 134 -39.37 9.18 14.16
C THR A 134 -40.58 8.31 13.81
N ASP A 135 -40.56 7.04 14.18
CA ASP A 135 -41.79 6.27 14.43
C ASP A 135 -42.40 6.74 15.77
N ALA A 136 -42.69 8.04 15.86
CA ALA A 136 -43.37 8.64 17.00
C ALA A 136 -44.88 8.60 16.73
N VAL A 137 -45.54 7.56 17.22
CA VAL A 137 -47.00 7.54 17.35
C VAL A 137 -47.36 8.52 18.48
N SER A 138 -48.05 9.62 18.17
CA SER A 138 -48.63 10.51 19.18
C SER A 138 -49.99 9.97 19.64
N TYR A 139 -50.13 9.72 20.95
CA TYR A 139 -51.42 9.53 21.62
C TYR A 139 -52.07 10.88 21.95
#